data_AF-A0A4Y9JD56-F1
#
_entry.id   AF-A0A4Y9JD56-F1
#
_cell.length_a   1.000
_cell.length_b   1.000
_cell.length_c   1.000
_cell.angle_alpha   90.00
_cell.angle_beta   90.00
_cell.angle_gamma   90.00
#
_symmetry.space_group_name_H-M   'P 1'
#
loop_
_entity.id
_entity.type
_entity.pdbx_description
1 polymer ?
#
loop_
_entity_poly.entity_id
_entity_poly.type
_entity_poly.pdbx_seq_one_letter_code
_entity_poly.pdbx_strand_id
1 'polypeptide(L)'
;MKKQLLWLISPVLFAATPVGSTEIPFELSNQMNYQLNYKEYSTDFQSVPANPNVFEEVDSYLDKELTTLYKKIKPNQSFSIIGVDSNSQNQLVFQLKDKSYVVADQTRIYDDIILSQKVVAEKAWLKKDFTLYSSPIANQAKKIDIGVKPYKEVTVSEIVETHRGFFAKVNSKAWVNVSDLSGTDNRIDAVQELLTTKYHSKNIAVYVKKLSTGETAGVNQDKMMYAASVTKLPALYYVQENINQKKIKLTDGVKYVKETEDFDGAYEPEGSGSIPKIPDNQDYNIDDLISRTAKESDNVASNLLGYYAADKFDKRFYQETTRIAGQKWDMVSRMASAEMAGLMMEAIYHQNGYVLESLSTTNFDDQRIARDIDVKVAHKIGDAYDLKHDVAIVYAKEPFVLSIFTDQMTYDDISQIANDVYGILK
;
A
#
# COMPACT_ATOMS: atom_id res chain seq x y z
N MET A 1 -33.37 28.20 75.03
CA MET A 1 -34.79 28.54 74.80
C MET A 1 -34.91 30.05 74.63
N LYS A 2 -35.43 30.45 73.46
CA LYS A 2 -36.12 31.70 73.07
C LYS A 2 -35.79 33.01 73.81
N LYS A 3 -35.50 34.05 73.03
CA LYS A 3 -36.26 35.31 73.10
C LYS A 3 -36.31 35.98 71.73
N GLN A 4 -37.53 36.16 71.23
CA GLN A 4 -37.88 36.95 70.05
C GLN A 4 -38.29 38.37 70.47
N LEU A 5 -38.23 39.27 69.50
CA LEU A 5 -39.30 40.20 69.07
C LEU A 5 -39.14 41.71 69.35
N LEU A 6 -38.78 42.40 68.24
CA LEU A 6 -39.41 43.56 67.58
C LEU A 6 -39.38 45.00 68.17
N TRP A 7 -38.90 45.88 67.27
CA TRP A 7 -39.48 47.17 66.79
C TRP A 7 -39.25 48.47 67.57
N LEU A 8 -38.65 49.45 66.88
CA LEU A 8 -39.38 50.63 66.34
C LEU A 8 -38.48 51.48 65.42
N ILE A 9 -39.10 52.07 64.38
CA ILE A 9 -38.51 52.73 63.21
C ILE A 9 -38.79 54.26 63.26
N SER A 10 -37.84 55.04 62.70
CA SER A 10 -37.96 56.36 62.01
C SER A 10 -38.04 57.68 62.80
N PRO A 11 -37.80 58.87 62.17
CA PRO A 11 -37.29 59.16 60.80
C PRO A 11 -36.34 60.40 60.69
N VAL A 12 -35.31 60.39 59.83
CA VAL A 12 -34.84 61.61 59.10
C VAL A 12 -34.14 61.21 57.79
N LEU A 13 -34.90 60.91 56.74
CA LEU A 13 -34.38 60.84 55.37
C LEU A 13 -35.47 61.26 54.39
N PHE A 14 -35.75 62.56 54.31
CA PHE A 14 -36.48 63.17 53.20
C PHE A 14 -35.93 64.56 52.90
N ALA A 15 -34.75 64.58 52.28
CA ALA A 15 -34.30 65.69 51.46
C ALA A 15 -33.53 65.10 50.27
N ALA A 16 -34.26 64.59 49.28
CA ALA A 16 -33.69 64.26 47.99
C ALA A 16 -33.68 65.54 47.15
N THR A 17 -32.51 66.14 46.97
CA THR A 17 -32.30 67.15 45.92
C THR A 17 -32.27 66.44 44.57
N PRO A 18 -33.07 66.85 43.57
CA PRO A 18 -32.93 66.30 42.24
C PRO A 18 -31.58 66.77 41.65
N VAL A 19 -30.63 65.85 41.54
CA VAL A 19 -29.47 66.05 40.67
C VAL A 19 -29.95 65.75 39.26
N GLY A 20 -30.05 66.79 38.41
CA GLY A 20 -30.34 66.59 37.00
C GLY A 20 -29.22 65.73 36.39
N SER A 21 -29.56 64.60 35.79
CA SER A 21 -28.59 63.81 35.04
C SER A 21 -28.04 64.69 33.90
N THR A 22 -26.73 64.91 33.89
CA THR A 22 -26.00 65.51 32.77
C THR A 22 -25.54 64.46 31.77
N GLU A 23 -26.05 63.23 31.86
CA GLU A 23 -25.76 62.19 30.87
C GLU A 23 -26.38 62.60 29.55
N ILE A 24 -25.52 63.02 28.62
CA ILE A 24 -25.88 63.15 27.22
C ILE A 24 -26.26 61.74 26.75
N PRO A 25 -27.47 61.51 26.21
CA PRO A 25 -27.81 60.22 25.63
C PRO A 25 -26.80 59.92 24.51
N PHE A 26 -25.89 58.99 24.77
CA PHE A 26 -24.96 58.53 23.75
C PHE A 26 -25.59 57.29 23.10
N GLU A 27 -25.99 57.43 21.85
CA GLU A 27 -26.40 56.27 21.06
C GLU A 27 -25.13 55.57 20.58
N LEU A 28 -24.91 54.36 21.09
CA LEU A 28 -23.90 53.46 20.58
C LEU A 28 -24.28 53.06 19.16
N SER A 29 -23.35 53.21 18.21
CA SER A 29 -23.53 52.56 16.91
C SER A 29 -23.63 51.04 17.11
N ASN A 30 -24.25 50.33 16.17
CA ASN A 30 -24.30 48.86 16.24
C ASN A 30 -22.89 48.25 16.41
N GLN A 31 -21.87 48.84 15.79
CA GLN A 31 -20.49 48.41 15.93
C GLN A 31 -19.95 48.60 17.37
N MET A 32 -20.25 49.74 18.01
CA MET A 32 -19.85 49.97 19.40
C MET A 32 -20.64 49.09 20.37
N ASN A 33 -21.94 48.88 20.14
CA ASN A 33 -22.78 47.94 20.88
C ASN A 33 -22.26 46.50 20.79
N TYR A 34 -21.82 46.08 19.61
CA TYR A 34 -21.22 44.78 19.40
C TYR A 34 -19.92 44.61 20.19
N GLN A 35 -19.00 45.59 20.10
CA GLN A 35 -17.73 45.56 20.85
C GLN A 35 -17.92 45.49 22.37
N LEU A 36 -18.93 46.19 22.90
CA LEU A 36 -19.25 46.19 24.33
C LEU A 36 -19.87 44.87 24.82
N ASN A 37 -20.56 44.15 23.93
CA ASN A 37 -21.24 42.89 24.25
C ASN A 37 -20.47 41.64 23.76
N TYR A 38 -19.26 41.83 23.22
CA TYR A 38 -18.39 40.76 22.73
C TYR A 38 -18.04 39.81 23.88
N LYS A 39 -18.57 38.57 23.83
CA LYS A 39 -18.23 37.51 24.78
C LYS A 39 -16.96 36.80 24.31
N GLU A 40 -16.06 36.45 25.23
CA GLU A 40 -14.82 35.69 24.97
C GLU A 40 -15.01 34.34 24.23
N TYR A 41 -16.25 33.86 24.10
CA TYR A 41 -16.62 32.63 23.37
C TYR A 41 -17.27 32.90 21.99
N SER A 42 -17.18 34.13 21.46
CA SER A 42 -17.65 34.46 20.11
C SER A 42 -16.80 33.74 19.06
N THR A 43 -17.47 33.02 18.14
CA THR A 43 -16.86 32.38 16.95
C THR A 43 -16.70 33.38 15.79
N ASP A 44 -16.59 34.67 16.10
CA ASP A 44 -16.53 35.72 15.10
C ASP A 44 -15.08 35.99 14.67
N PHE A 45 -14.91 36.53 13.47
CA PHE A 45 -13.61 36.88 12.92
C PHE A 45 -12.84 37.86 13.80
N GLN A 46 -11.65 37.44 14.25
CA GLN A 46 -10.68 38.32 14.92
C GLN A 46 -10.02 39.31 13.95
N SER A 47 -9.95 38.94 12.66
CA SER A 47 -9.46 39.78 11.57
C SER A 47 -10.20 39.49 10.27
N VAL A 48 -10.28 40.47 9.38
CA VAL A 48 -10.85 40.30 8.04
C VAL A 48 -9.99 39.31 7.24
N PRO A 49 -10.57 38.25 6.65
CA PRO A 49 -9.83 37.35 5.78
C PRO A 49 -9.13 38.08 4.63
N ALA A 50 -7.82 37.87 4.49
CA ALA A 50 -7.03 38.50 3.43
C ALA A 50 -7.26 37.81 2.07
N ASN A 51 -7.48 36.49 2.08
CA ASN A 51 -7.80 35.66 0.94
C ASN A 51 -9.10 34.88 1.21
N PRO A 52 -10.27 35.55 1.21
CA PRO A 52 -11.51 34.93 1.63
C PRO A 52 -11.94 33.79 0.69
N ASN A 53 -12.46 32.72 1.28
CA ASN A 53 -13.07 31.60 0.59
C ASN A 53 -14.25 31.05 1.42
N VAL A 54 -15.04 30.17 0.84
CA VAL A 54 -16.25 29.60 1.44
C VAL A 54 -16.17 28.07 1.45
N PHE A 55 -16.63 27.44 2.54
CA PHE A 55 -16.69 25.98 2.64
C PHE A 55 -17.78 25.39 1.75
N GLU A 56 -18.89 26.12 1.63
CA GLU A 56 -20.08 25.76 0.84
C GLU A 56 -20.64 27.01 0.13
N GLU A 57 -21.69 26.86 -0.66
CA GLU A 57 -22.33 28.01 -1.28
C GLU A 57 -22.90 28.96 -0.21
N VAL A 58 -22.53 30.24 -0.27
CA VAL A 58 -23.08 31.27 0.61
C VAL A 58 -23.85 32.31 -0.18
N ASP A 59 -24.97 32.75 0.37
CA ASP A 59 -25.78 33.82 -0.18
C ASP A 59 -25.14 35.18 0.13
N SER A 60 -25.12 36.07 -0.87
CA SER A 60 -24.79 37.48 -0.71
C SER A 60 -26.04 38.34 -0.94
N TYR A 61 -26.07 39.52 -0.34
CA TYR A 61 -27.22 40.41 -0.26
C TYR A 61 -26.88 41.81 -0.75
N LEU A 62 -27.86 42.56 -1.26
CA LEU A 62 -27.65 43.95 -1.70
C LEU A 62 -27.60 44.94 -0.53
N ASP A 63 -28.07 44.54 0.65
CA ASP A 63 -28.18 45.36 1.85
C ASP A 63 -27.52 44.70 3.07
N LYS A 64 -27.04 45.53 4.01
CA LYS A 64 -26.37 45.08 5.24
C LYS A 64 -27.30 44.34 6.21
N GLU A 65 -28.62 44.50 6.07
CA GLU A 65 -29.62 43.82 6.89
C GLU A 65 -29.91 42.39 6.38
N LEU A 66 -29.26 41.97 5.28
CA LEU A 66 -29.35 40.63 4.70
C LEU A 66 -30.77 40.27 4.24
N THR A 67 -31.53 41.26 3.75
CA THR A 67 -32.94 41.08 3.37
C THR A 67 -33.16 40.85 1.88
N THR A 68 -32.32 41.43 1.03
CA THR A 68 -32.44 41.40 -0.43
C THR A 68 -31.36 40.50 -1.03
N LEU A 69 -31.73 39.26 -1.29
CA LEU A 69 -30.83 38.27 -1.91
C LEU A 69 -30.30 38.78 -3.26
N TYR A 70 -28.99 38.60 -3.50
CA TYR A 70 -28.34 39.02 -4.74
C TYR A 70 -27.84 37.84 -5.58
N LYS A 71 -26.82 37.15 -5.08
CA LYS A 71 -26.18 36.02 -5.77
C LYS A 71 -25.57 35.06 -4.75
N LYS A 72 -25.14 33.91 -5.23
CA LYS A 72 -24.37 32.94 -4.46
C LYS A 72 -22.88 33.09 -4.74
N ILE A 73 -22.07 32.92 -3.71
CA ILE A 73 -20.62 32.77 -3.79
C ILE A 73 -20.34 31.29 -3.60
N LYS A 74 -19.68 30.68 -4.59
CA LYS A 74 -19.33 29.26 -4.57
C LYS A 74 -17.94 29.04 -3.98
N PRO A 75 -17.63 27.83 -3.46
CA PRO A 75 -16.27 27.48 -3.07
C PRO A 75 -15.25 27.77 -4.17
N ASN A 76 -14.12 28.35 -3.80
CA ASN A 76 -12.99 28.75 -4.66
C ASN A 76 -13.32 29.86 -5.68
N GLN A 77 -14.51 30.45 -5.61
CA GLN A 77 -14.84 31.65 -6.38
C GLN A 77 -14.10 32.84 -5.79
N SER A 78 -13.46 33.65 -6.63
CA SER A 78 -12.79 34.87 -6.16
C SER A 78 -13.81 35.91 -5.71
N PHE A 79 -13.61 36.44 -4.50
CA PHE A 79 -14.27 37.63 -3.97
C PHE A 79 -13.30 38.35 -3.02
N SER A 80 -13.65 39.56 -2.59
CA SER A 80 -12.83 40.34 -1.66
C SER A 80 -13.71 41.08 -0.68
N ILE A 81 -13.28 41.09 0.58
CA ILE A 81 -13.93 41.82 1.66
C ILE A 81 -13.25 43.18 1.76
N ILE A 82 -14.05 44.25 1.80
CA ILE A 82 -13.57 45.63 1.89
C ILE A 82 -13.92 46.31 3.22
N GLY A 83 -14.80 45.70 4.02
CA GLY A 83 -15.22 46.25 5.31
C GLY A 83 -15.98 45.23 6.16
N VAL A 84 -16.09 45.54 7.44
CA VAL A 84 -16.89 44.81 8.43
C VAL A 84 -17.84 45.81 9.08
N ASP A 85 -19.11 45.43 9.21
CA ASP A 85 -20.14 46.21 9.91
C ASP A 85 -21.01 45.26 10.76
N SER A 86 -21.89 45.83 11.60
CA SER A 86 -22.91 45.11 12.34
C SER A 86 -24.31 45.53 11.87
N ASN A 87 -25.15 44.56 11.52
CA ASN A 87 -26.55 44.82 11.16
C ASN A 87 -27.40 45.18 12.39
N SER A 88 -28.69 45.50 12.19
CA SER A 88 -29.63 45.84 13.27
C SER A 88 -29.91 44.70 14.26
N GLN A 89 -29.55 43.46 13.89
CA GLN A 89 -29.66 42.26 14.74
C GLN A 89 -28.36 41.95 15.51
N ASN A 90 -27.39 42.88 15.50
CA ASN A 90 -26.05 42.69 16.09
C ASN A 90 -25.25 41.51 15.48
N GLN A 91 -25.52 41.15 14.23
CA GLN A 91 -24.72 40.19 13.47
C GLN A 91 -23.64 40.91 12.68
N LEU A 92 -22.41 40.38 12.71
CA LEU A 92 -21.34 40.87 11.85
C LEU A 92 -21.62 40.51 10.39
N VAL A 93 -21.36 41.48 9.51
CA VAL A 93 -21.47 41.34 8.07
C VAL A 93 -20.20 41.85 7.40
N PHE A 94 -19.77 41.14 6.37
CA PHE A 94 -18.70 41.58 5.49
C PHE A 94 -19.29 42.34 4.31
N GLN A 95 -18.79 43.54 4.07
CA GLN A 95 -19.03 44.26 2.82
C GLN A 95 -18.03 43.78 1.77
N LEU A 96 -18.55 43.38 0.61
CA LEU A 96 -17.77 42.88 -0.51
C LEU A 96 -17.40 44.01 -1.48
N LYS A 97 -16.37 43.79 -2.30
CA LYS A 97 -15.88 44.78 -3.28
C LYS A 97 -16.93 45.25 -4.28
N ASP A 98 -17.90 44.40 -4.60
CA ASP A 98 -19.04 44.73 -5.47
C ASP A 98 -20.19 45.43 -4.74
N LYS A 99 -19.97 45.84 -3.48
CA LYS A 99 -20.90 46.49 -2.56
C LYS A 99 -22.03 45.60 -2.03
N SER A 100 -22.03 44.30 -2.34
CA SER A 100 -22.91 43.34 -1.69
C SER A 100 -22.41 42.98 -0.28
N TYR A 101 -23.23 42.28 0.50
CA TYR A 101 -22.96 41.89 1.88
C TYR A 101 -23.09 40.39 2.05
N VAL A 102 -22.32 39.82 2.98
CA VAL A 102 -22.42 38.42 3.40
C VAL A 102 -22.25 38.34 4.92
N VAL A 103 -22.90 37.38 5.56
CA VAL A 103 -22.71 37.12 6.99
C VAL A 103 -21.24 36.81 7.26
N ALA A 104 -20.65 37.49 8.25
CA ALA A 104 -19.28 37.21 8.70
C ALA A 104 -19.27 35.99 9.64
N ASP A 105 -19.39 34.80 9.06
CA ASP A 105 -19.52 33.52 9.79
C ASP A 105 -18.31 32.63 9.52
N GLN A 106 -17.50 32.35 10.55
CA GLN A 106 -16.30 31.50 10.45
C GLN A 106 -16.59 30.03 10.12
N THR A 107 -17.83 29.58 10.32
CA THR A 107 -18.24 28.22 9.95
C THR A 107 -18.51 28.09 8.44
N ARG A 108 -18.65 29.23 7.74
CA ARG A 108 -19.00 29.29 6.32
C ARG A 108 -17.92 29.94 5.47
N ILE A 109 -17.29 30.98 5.99
CA ILE A 109 -16.20 31.74 5.37
C ILE A 109 -14.91 31.44 6.14
N TYR A 110 -13.80 31.38 5.43
CA TYR A 110 -12.48 31.26 6.04
C TYR A 110 -11.45 32.07 5.26
N ASP A 111 -10.30 32.30 5.88
CA ASP A 111 -9.12 32.83 5.19
C ASP A 111 -8.35 31.66 4.56
N ASP A 112 -8.32 31.58 3.23
CA ASP A 112 -7.70 30.50 2.49
C ASP A 112 -6.18 30.70 2.43
N ILE A 113 -5.53 30.35 3.54
CA ILE A 113 -4.11 30.53 3.80
C ILE A 113 -3.46 29.22 4.28
N ILE A 114 -2.13 29.22 4.31
CA ILE A 114 -1.36 28.19 4.99
C ILE A 114 -1.45 28.46 6.49
N LEU A 115 -1.97 27.49 7.24
CA LEU A 115 -2.13 27.55 8.69
C LEU A 115 -0.83 27.19 9.41
N SER A 116 -0.15 26.16 8.91
CA SER A 116 1.14 25.71 9.42
C SER A 116 2.00 25.16 8.29
N GLN A 117 3.32 25.22 8.46
CA GLN A 117 4.29 24.80 7.45
C GLN A 117 5.46 24.07 8.11
N LYS A 118 5.88 22.98 7.50
CA LYS A 118 7.05 22.19 7.90
C LYS A 118 7.92 21.90 6.68
N VAL A 119 9.18 22.31 6.73
CA VAL A 119 10.18 21.92 5.73
C VAL A 119 10.66 20.51 6.05
N VAL A 120 10.71 19.64 5.04
CA VAL A 120 11.12 18.24 5.16
C VAL A 120 12.06 17.86 4.01
N ALA A 121 12.77 16.75 4.15
CA ALA A 121 13.61 16.16 3.10
C ALA A 121 13.34 14.66 3.06
N GLU A 122 12.16 14.31 2.54
CA GLU A 122 11.64 12.94 2.57
C GLU A 122 11.34 12.44 1.15
N LYS A 123 11.15 11.13 1.04
CA LYS A 123 10.67 10.46 -0.16
C LYS A 123 9.29 9.86 0.14
N ALA A 124 8.41 9.91 -0.84
CA ALA A 124 7.10 9.30 -0.77
C ALA A 124 6.74 8.69 -2.13
N TRP A 125 5.70 7.86 -2.16
CA TRP A 125 5.21 7.23 -3.38
C TRP A 125 3.81 7.76 -3.72
N LEU A 126 3.58 8.07 -4.99
CA LEU A 126 2.26 8.48 -5.46
C LEU A 126 1.30 7.29 -5.47
N LYS A 127 0.10 7.45 -4.94
CA LYS A 127 -1.00 6.48 -5.11
C LYS A 127 -1.63 6.58 -6.50
N LYS A 128 -2.49 5.64 -6.84
CA LYS A 128 -3.16 5.54 -8.15
C LYS A 128 -3.84 6.83 -8.60
N ASP A 129 -4.75 7.34 -7.79
CA ASP A 129 -5.67 8.43 -8.16
C ASP A 129 -5.22 9.80 -7.64
N PHE A 130 -3.91 10.02 -7.51
CA PHE A 130 -3.37 11.27 -7.01
C PHE A 130 -3.77 12.47 -7.88
N THR A 131 -3.97 13.63 -7.25
CA THR A 131 -4.15 14.90 -7.98
C THR A 131 -3.07 15.90 -7.60
N LEU A 132 -2.45 16.51 -8.61
CA LEU A 132 -1.47 17.58 -8.42
C LEU A 132 -2.07 18.96 -8.64
N TYR A 133 -1.61 19.91 -7.82
CA TYR A 133 -2.05 21.29 -7.80
C TYR A 133 -0.88 22.26 -7.91
N SER A 134 -1.12 23.40 -8.55
CA SER A 134 -0.15 24.52 -8.60
C SER A 134 0.06 25.23 -7.26
N SER A 135 -0.92 25.13 -6.35
CA SER A 135 -0.93 25.78 -5.04
C SER A 135 -1.70 24.89 -4.05
N PRO A 136 -1.34 24.88 -2.75
CA PRO A 136 -2.12 24.20 -1.73
C PRO A 136 -3.33 25.06 -1.29
N ILE A 137 -3.34 26.35 -1.66
CA ILE A 137 -4.41 27.30 -1.41
C ILE A 137 -5.54 27.08 -2.42
N ALA A 138 -6.76 26.88 -1.92
CA ALA A 138 -7.84 26.28 -2.69
C ALA A 138 -8.32 27.17 -3.86
N ASN A 139 -8.52 28.45 -3.62
CA ASN A 139 -8.93 29.42 -4.65
C ASN A 139 -7.81 29.79 -5.64
N GLN A 140 -6.57 29.35 -5.39
CA GLN A 140 -5.42 29.50 -6.29
C GLN A 140 -4.99 28.16 -6.93
N ALA A 141 -5.57 27.04 -6.48
CA ALA A 141 -5.18 25.71 -6.91
C ALA A 141 -5.71 25.42 -8.32
N LYS A 142 -4.79 25.17 -9.26
CA LYS A 142 -5.11 24.62 -10.57
C LYS A 142 -4.56 23.21 -10.66
N LYS A 143 -5.36 22.28 -11.20
CA LYS A 143 -4.86 20.94 -11.52
C LYS A 143 -3.76 21.06 -12.56
N ILE A 144 -2.62 20.42 -12.32
CA ILE A 144 -1.47 20.43 -13.23
C ILE A 144 -0.94 19.02 -13.46
N ASP A 145 -0.26 18.82 -14.58
CA ASP A 145 0.51 17.61 -14.86
C ASP A 145 1.98 18.00 -15.02
N ILE A 146 2.85 17.33 -14.27
CA ILE A 146 4.31 17.52 -14.33
C ILE A 146 5.03 16.29 -14.90
N GLY A 147 4.29 15.36 -15.53
CA GLY A 147 4.82 14.15 -16.17
C GLY A 147 5.11 12.99 -15.21
N VAL A 148 4.73 13.08 -13.93
CA VAL A 148 4.85 11.97 -12.98
C VAL A 148 3.70 10.98 -13.13
N LYS A 149 3.97 9.71 -12.81
CA LYS A 149 2.99 8.61 -12.93
C LYS A 149 2.68 8.02 -11.56
N PRO A 150 1.53 7.31 -11.42
CA PRO A 150 1.24 6.55 -10.21
C PRO A 150 2.34 5.57 -9.83
N TYR A 151 2.42 5.23 -8.55
CA TYR A 151 3.37 4.26 -7.99
C TYR A 151 4.84 4.60 -8.30
N LYS A 152 5.13 5.90 -8.44
CA LYS A 152 6.50 6.41 -8.56
C LYS A 152 6.90 7.17 -7.32
N GLU A 153 8.16 6.96 -6.94
CA GLU A 153 8.82 7.72 -5.89
C GLU A 153 8.93 9.19 -6.31
N VAL A 154 8.61 10.08 -5.38
CA VAL A 154 8.74 11.52 -5.50
C VAL A 154 9.46 12.08 -4.27
N THR A 155 10.15 13.20 -4.45
CA THR A 155 10.74 13.94 -3.34
C THR A 155 9.70 14.86 -2.71
N VAL A 156 9.68 14.94 -1.37
CA VAL A 156 8.83 15.84 -0.62
C VAL A 156 9.73 16.85 0.10
N SER A 157 9.56 18.14 -0.22
CA SER A 157 10.38 19.22 0.36
C SER A 157 9.67 20.00 1.45
N GLU A 158 8.34 19.89 1.52
CA GLU A 158 7.50 20.73 2.37
C GLU A 158 6.15 20.06 2.62
N ILE A 159 5.62 20.19 3.82
CA ILE A 159 4.25 19.82 4.17
C ILE A 159 3.58 21.04 4.80
N VAL A 160 2.40 21.39 4.31
CA VAL A 160 1.60 22.51 4.82
C VAL A 160 0.22 22.03 5.24
N GLU A 161 -0.32 22.68 6.26
CA GLU A 161 -1.71 22.56 6.67
C GLU A 161 -2.52 23.71 6.10
N THR A 162 -3.67 23.40 5.53
CA THR A 162 -4.68 24.37 5.12
C THR A 162 -6.02 23.99 5.72
N HIS A 163 -7.04 24.84 5.57
CA HIS A 163 -8.41 24.51 5.93
C HIS A 163 -8.99 23.29 5.18
N ARG A 164 -8.30 22.79 4.14
CA ARG A 164 -8.68 21.61 3.35
C ARG A 164 -7.87 20.36 3.68
N GLY A 165 -6.99 20.44 4.68
CA GLY A 165 -6.11 19.35 5.10
C GLY A 165 -4.66 19.58 4.74
N PHE A 166 -3.90 18.49 4.68
CA PHE A 166 -2.45 18.53 4.53
C PHE A 166 -2.04 18.36 3.07
N PHE A 167 -1.13 19.22 2.61
CA PHE A 167 -0.56 19.16 1.27
C PHE A 167 0.96 19.05 1.34
N ALA A 168 1.52 18.17 0.51
CA ALA A 168 2.95 17.98 0.35
C ALA A 168 3.43 18.60 -0.96
N LYS A 169 4.58 19.29 -0.92
CA LYS A 169 5.25 19.83 -2.10
C LYS A 169 6.15 18.77 -2.73
N VAL A 170 5.74 18.25 -3.87
CA VAL A 170 6.44 17.17 -4.57
C VAL A 170 7.33 17.69 -5.69
N ASN A 171 8.56 17.15 -5.76
CA ASN A 171 9.59 17.50 -6.74
C ASN A 171 9.83 19.01 -6.89
N SER A 172 9.59 19.75 -5.80
CA SER A 172 9.63 21.21 -5.73
C SER A 172 8.76 21.96 -6.76
N LYS A 173 7.80 21.27 -7.41
CA LYS A 173 7.03 21.79 -8.56
C LYS A 173 5.52 21.81 -8.35
N ALA A 174 4.98 20.86 -7.60
CA ALA A 174 3.54 20.69 -7.44
C ALA A 174 3.16 20.37 -5.99
N TRP A 175 1.89 20.55 -5.67
CA TRP A 175 1.28 20.20 -4.39
C TRP A 175 0.35 19.01 -4.56
N VAL A 176 0.37 18.08 -3.63
CA VAL A 176 -0.48 16.88 -3.61
C VAL A 176 -1.09 16.72 -2.23
N ASN A 177 -2.30 16.19 -2.12
CA ASN A 177 -2.84 15.86 -0.81
C ASN A 177 -1.98 14.75 -0.18
N VAL A 178 -1.64 14.87 1.10
CA VAL A 178 -0.87 13.84 1.81
C VAL A 178 -1.60 12.49 1.80
N SER A 179 -2.94 12.47 1.72
CA SER A 179 -3.72 11.23 1.55
C SER A 179 -3.39 10.46 0.27
N ASP A 180 -2.93 11.15 -0.76
CA ASP A 180 -2.60 10.58 -2.08
C ASP A 180 -1.15 10.10 -2.14
N LEU A 181 -0.42 10.21 -1.02
CA LEU A 181 0.93 9.70 -0.85
C LEU A 181 0.94 8.43 0.01
N SER A 182 1.92 7.58 -0.26
CA SER A 182 2.34 6.48 0.61
C SER A 182 3.74 6.77 1.14
N GLY A 183 3.95 6.52 2.43
CA GLY A 183 5.27 6.60 3.05
C GLY A 183 6.19 5.42 2.69
N THR A 184 5.61 4.33 2.16
CA THR A 184 6.32 3.12 1.74
C THR A 184 6.06 2.83 0.26
N ASP A 185 6.95 2.04 -0.35
CA ASP A 185 6.81 1.60 -1.74
C ASP A 185 5.51 0.80 -1.94
N ASN A 186 4.58 1.36 -2.72
CA ASN A 186 3.26 0.82 -3.00
C ASN A 186 3.15 0.20 -4.41
N ARG A 187 4.28 -0.12 -5.08
CA ARG A 187 4.26 -0.73 -6.42
C ARG A 187 3.57 -2.09 -6.46
N ILE A 188 3.42 -2.77 -5.33
CA ILE A 188 2.67 -4.03 -5.23
C ILE A 188 1.20 -3.84 -5.59
N ASP A 189 0.60 -2.67 -5.29
CA ASP A 189 -0.76 -2.32 -5.71
C ASP A 189 -0.87 -2.24 -7.24
N ALA A 190 0.17 -1.71 -7.89
CA ALA A 190 0.27 -1.67 -9.35
C ALA A 190 0.37 -3.07 -9.97
N VAL A 191 1.08 -3.98 -9.31
CA VAL A 191 1.14 -5.39 -9.71
C VAL A 191 -0.25 -6.03 -9.57
N GLN A 192 -0.93 -5.81 -8.45
CA GLN A 192 -2.29 -6.33 -8.25
C GLN A 192 -3.25 -5.83 -9.34
N GLU A 193 -3.19 -4.54 -9.65
CA GLU A 193 -3.97 -3.94 -10.74
C GLU A 193 -3.67 -4.59 -12.10
N LEU A 194 -2.39 -4.72 -12.45
CA LEU A 194 -1.95 -5.40 -13.67
C LEU A 194 -2.53 -6.82 -13.76
N LEU A 195 -2.37 -7.61 -12.69
CA LEU A 195 -2.81 -9.00 -12.66
C LEU A 195 -4.34 -9.11 -12.81
N THR A 196 -5.09 -8.29 -12.08
CA THR A 196 -6.56 -8.29 -12.14
C THR A 196 -7.09 -7.80 -13.49
N THR A 197 -6.46 -6.79 -14.11
CA THR A 197 -6.95 -6.24 -15.38
C THR A 197 -6.54 -7.06 -16.60
N LYS A 198 -5.31 -7.58 -16.63
CA LYS A 198 -4.76 -8.23 -17.83
C LYS A 198 -4.75 -9.76 -17.75
N TYR A 199 -4.61 -10.33 -16.56
CA TYR A 199 -4.32 -11.75 -16.36
C TYR A 199 -5.35 -12.50 -15.51
N HIS A 200 -6.50 -11.89 -15.23
CA HIS A 200 -7.60 -12.55 -14.52
C HIS A 200 -8.32 -13.56 -15.42
N SER A 201 -7.77 -14.76 -15.50
CA SER A 201 -8.28 -15.89 -16.27
C SER A 201 -8.24 -17.16 -15.43
N LYS A 202 -9.25 -18.03 -15.57
CA LYS A 202 -9.29 -19.33 -14.87
C LYS A 202 -8.08 -20.22 -15.17
N ASN A 203 -7.37 -19.96 -16.27
CA ASN A 203 -6.22 -20.73 -16.73
C ASN A 203 -4.88 -20.22 -16.16
N ILE A 204 -4.89 -19.11 -15.43
CA ILE A 204 -3.69 -18.45 -14.90
C ILE A 204 -3.86 -18.28 -13.38
N ALA A 205 -2.86 -18.73 -12.63
CA ALA A 205 -2.69 -18.46 -11.21
C ALA A 205 -1.33 -17.80 -11.01
N VAL A 206 -1.30 -16.64 -10.36
CA VAL A 206 -0.08 -15.88 -10.10
C VAL A 206 -0.05 -15.47 -8.63
N TYR A 207 1.10 -15.67 -8.01
CA TYR A 207 1.43 -15.15 -6.68
C TYR A 207 2.73 -14.35 -6.76
N VAL A 208 2.71 -13.14 -6.21
CA VAL A 208 3.86 -12.25 -6.11
C VAL A 208 4.03 -11.82 -4.67
N LYS A 209 5.25 -11.82 -4.17
CA LYS A 209 5.58 -11.30 -2.83
C LYS A 209 6.86 -10.50 -2.85
N LYS A 210 6.79 -9.24 -2.40
CA LYS A 210 8.00 -8.45 -2.11
C LYS A 210 8.65 -8.98 -0.85
N LEU A 211 9.92 -9.38 -0.93
CA LEU A 211 10.62 -9.95 0.22
C LEU A 211 11.01 -8.89 1.26
N SER A 212 11.17 -7.63 0.84
CA SER A 212 11.53 -6.50 1.71
C SER A 212 10.40 -6.09 2.66
N THR A 213 9.15 -6.10 2.18
CA THR A 213 7.98 -5.60 2.91
C THR A 213 7.01 -6.71 3.34
N GLY A 214 7.09 -7.89 2.71
CA GLY A 214 6.13 -8.98 2.89
C GLY A 214 4.80 -8.76 2.17
N GLU A 215 4.62 -7.64 1.47
CA GLU A 215 3.40 -7.35 0.72
C GLU A 215 3.25 -8.29 -0.49
N THR A 216 2.01 -8.65 -0.79
CA THR A 216 1.67 -9.64 -1.81
C THR A 216 0.68 -9.10 -2.84
N ALA A 217 0.72 -9.66 -4.04
CA ALA A 217 -0.30 -9.48 -5.08
C ALA A 217 -0.54 -10.82 -5.79
N GLY A 218 -1.74 -11.04 -6.32
CA GLY A 218 -2.04 -12.29 -7.02
C GLY A 218 -3.41 -12.36 -7.69
N VAL A 219 -3.58 -13.40 -8.51
CA VAL A 219 -4.87 -13.82 -9.10
C VAL A 219 -4.94 -15.33 -9.08
N ASN A 220 -6.08 -15.89 -8.64
CA ASN A 220 -6.27 -17.35 -8.48
C ASN A 220 -5.11 -18.04 -7.72
N GLN A 221 -4.43 -17.33 -6.82
CA GLN A 221 -3.16 -17.76 -6.22
C GLN A 221 -3.30 -19.01 -5.34
N ASP A 222 -4.51 -19.27 -4.85
CA ASP A 222 -4.95 -20.39 -4.03
C ASP A 222 -5.49 -21.56 -4.87
N LYS A 223 -5.66 -21.39 -6.20
CA LYS A 223 -6.15 -22.44 -7.09
C LYS A 223 -5.16 -23.60 -7.15
N MET A 224 -5.63 -24.78 -6.76
CA MET A 224 -4.86 -26.01 -6.85
C MET A 224 -4.78 -26.49 -8.31
N MET A 225 -3.57 -26.78 -8.78
CA MET A 225 -3.29 -27.43 -10.06
C MET A 225 -2.24 -28.53 -9.85
N TYR A 226 -2.13 -29.47 -10.79
CA TYR A 226 -1.06 -30.46 -10.76
C TYR A 226 0.28 -29.76 -11.05
N ALA A 227 1.13 -29.64 -10.04
CA ALA A 227 2.31 -28.77 -10.05
C ALA A 227 3.52 -29.34 -10.82
N ALA A 228 3.40 -30.58 -11.32
CA ALA A 228 4.48 -31.28 -12.03
C ALA A 228 5.82 -31.21 -11.25
N SER A 229 6.91 -30.82 -11.92
CA SER A 229 8.25 -30.72 -11.32
C SER A 229 8.46 -29.53 -10.36
N VAL A 230 7.49 -28.62 -10.21
CA VAL A 230 7.53 -27.63 -9.11
C VAL A 230 7.42 -28.35 -7.76
N THR A 231 6.79 -29.54 -7.70
CA THR A 231 6.71 -30.39 -6.49
C THR A 231 8.08 -30.90 -6.01
N LYS A 232 9.17 -30.65 -6.74
CA LYS A 232 10.54 -30.92 -6.25
C LYS A 232 11.01 -29.89 -5.22
N LEU A 233 10.36 -28.72 -5.12
CA LEU A 233 10.72 -27.66 -4.17
C LEU A 233 10.66 -28.12 -2.69
N PRO A 234 9.58 -28.76 -2.19
CA PRO A 234 9.55 -29.29 -0.82
C PRO A 234 10.69 -30.27 -0.51
N ALA A 235 11.02 -31.17 -1.45
CA ALA A 235 12.14 -32.10 -1.30
C ALA A 235 13.47 -31.34 -1.21
N LEU A 236 13.72 -30.41 -2.13
CA LEU A 236 14.93 -29.58 -2.12
C LEU A 236 15.08 -28.75 -0.84
N TYR A 237 14.00 -28.09 -0.39
CA TYR A 237 13.99 -27.36 0.88
C TYR A 237 14.40 -28.26 2.06
N TYR A 238 13.80 -29.44 2.14
CA TYR A 238 14.02 -30.34 3.28
C TYR A 238 15.42 -30.98 3.25
N VAL A 239 15.95 -31.27 2.06
CA VAL A 239 17.36 -31.69 1.90
C VAL A 239 18.31 -30.61 2.41
N GLN A 240 18.10 -29.34 2.01
CA GLN A 240 18.89 -28.22 2.52
C GLN A 240 18.76 -28.06 4.04
N GLU A 241 17.57 -28.29 4.59
CA GLU A 241 17.33 -28.26 6.03
C GLU A 241 18.13 -29.36 6.75
N ASN A 242 18.15 -30.57 6.21
CA ASN A 242 18.95 -31.67 6.75
C ASN A 242 20.46 -31.41 6.65
N ILE A 243 20.92 -30.72 5.59
CA ILE A 243 22.31 -30.24 5.47
C ILE A 243 22.61 -29.19 6.55
N ASN A 244 21.73 -28.19 6.72
CA ASN A 244 21.90 -27.13 7.72
C ASN A 244 21.96 -27.70 9.16
N GLN A 245 21.17 -28.73 9.43
CA GLN A 245 21.16 -29.48 10.68
C GLN A 245 22.32 -30.49 10.82
N LYS A 246 23.22 -30.57 9.83
CA LYS A 246 24.37 -31.50 9.78
C LYS A 246 23.99 -32.98 9.87
N LYS A 247 22.78 -33.36 9.46
CA LYS A 247 22.33 -34.77 9.40
C LYS A 247 22.89 -35.48 8.19
N ILE A 248 23.09 -34.75 7.10
CA ILE A 248 23.71 -35.18 5.85
C ILE A 248 24.72 -34.13 5.40
N LYS A 249 25.60 -34.50 4.48
CA LYS A 249 26.59 -33.61 3.85
C LYS A 249 26.40 -33.62 2.34
N LEU A 250 26.81 -32.54 1.70
CA LEU A 250 26.86 -32.40 0.24
C LEU A 250 27.66 -33.52 -0.44
N THR A 251 28.73 -33.99 0.21
CA THR A 251 29.64 -35.03 -0.30
C THR A 251 29.21 -36.45 0.04
N ASP A 252 28.07 -36.65 0.72
CA ASP A 252 27.61 -38.01 1.04
C ASP A 252 27.19 -38.70 -0.27
N GLY A 253 27.65 -39.94 -0.46
CA GLY A 253 27.30 -40.77 -1.62
C GLY A 253 26.11 -41.68 -1.31
N VAL A 254 25.19 -41.79 -2.25
CA VAL A 254 24.00 -42.65 -2.17
C VAL A 254 23.85 -43.50 -3.44
N LYS A 255 23.30 -44.70 -3.29
CA LYS A 255 23.27 -45.69 -4.38
C LYS A 255 21.97 -45.63 -5.16
N TYR A 256 22.04 -45.70 -6.50
CA TYR A 256 20.86 -45.85 -7.33
C TYR A 256 20.41 -47.32 -7.42
N VAL A 257 19.37 -47.66 -6.67
CA VAL A 257 18.80 -49.02 -6.54
C VAL A 257 17.31 -49.02 -6.84
N LYS A 258 16.69 -50.21 -6.98
CA LYS A 258 15.27 -50.30 -7.34
C LYS A 258 14.35 -49.61 -6.32
N GLU A 259 14.69 -49.70 -5.04
CA GLU A 259 13.92 -49.15 -3.93
C GLU A 259 13.81 -47.62 -3.99
N THR A 260 14.74 -46.93 -4.65
CA THR A 260 14.68 -45.47 -4.81
C THR A 260 13.62 -45.04 -5.79
N GLU A 261 13.12 -45.95 -6.63
CA GLU A 261 12.01 -45.71 -7.56
C GLU A 261 10.69 -46.30 -7.05
N ASP A 262 10.72 -47.07 -5.96
CA ASP A 262 9.61 -47.85 -5.43
C ASP A 262 9.21 -47.35 -4.03
N PHE A 263 8.80 -46.08 -3.94
CA PHE A 263 8.24 -45.48 -2.74
C PHE A 263 7.21 -44.39 -3.07
N ASP A 264 6.29 -44.13 -2.13
CA ASP A 264 5.22 -43.14 -2.32
C ASP A 264 5.80 -41.74 -2.58
N GLY A 265 5.45 -41.18 -3.74
CA GLY A 265 5.87 -39.84 -4.17
C GLY A 265 7.07 -39.84 -5.13
N ALA A 266 7.71 -40.99 -5.36
CA ALA A 266 8.69 -41.15 -6.42
C ALA A 266 8.10 -40.76 -7.79
N TYR A 267 8.89 -40.07 -8.61
CA TYR A 267 8.57 -39.83 -10.00
C TYR A 267 8.82 -41.10 -10.82
N GLU A 268 8.09 -41.28 -11.90
CA GLU A 268 8.55 -42.21 -12.93
C GLU A 268 9.94 -41.76 -13.42
N PRO A 269 10.94 -42.66 -13.52
CA PRO A 269 12.29 -42.30 -13.94
C PRO A 269 12.32 -41.55 -15.29
N GLU A 270 11.42 -41.94 -16.19
CA GLU A 270 11.28 -41.38 -17.53
C GLU A 270 11.04 -39.87 -17.54
N GLY A 271 11.44 -39.20 -18.62
CA GLY A 271 11.32 -37.75 -18.77
C GLY A 271 12.63 -37.01 -18.50
N SER A 272 12.53 -35.83 -17.87
CA SER A 272 13.66 -34.91 -17.68
C SER A 272 14.80 -35.51 -16.85
N GLY A 273 16.03 -35.07 -17.14
CA GLY A 273 17.23 -35.48 -16.42
C GLY A 273 18.16 -36.41 -17.20
N SER A 274 19.42 -36.42 -16.78
CA SER A 274 20.52 -37.14 -17.41
C SER A 274 20.97 -38.40 -16.67
N ILE A 275 20.50 -38.66 -15.44
CA ILE A 275 20.75 -39.95 -14.77
C ILE A 275 20.05 -41.08 -15.54
N PRO A 276 20.67 -42.28 -15.68
CA PRO A 276 20.05 -43.44 -16.30
C PRO A 276 18.63 -43.71 -15.75
N LYS A 277 17.72 -44.16 -16.61
CA LYS A 277 16.30 -44.38 -16.24
C LYS A 277 16.05 -45.73 -15.58
N ILE A 278 17.11 -46.52 -15.40
CA ILE A 278 17.10 -47.85 -14.81
C ILE A 278 18.20 -47.88 -13.74
N PRO A 279 17.94 -48.43 -12.54
CA PRO A 279 18.93 -48.58 -11.49
C PRO A 279 20.23 -49.20 -11.99
N ASP A 280 21.35 -48.48 -11.78
CA ASP A 280 22.68 -48.86 -12.26
C ASP A 280 23.63 -49.31 -11.14
N ASN A 281 23.17 -49.28 -9.88
CA ASN A 281 23.93 -49.56 -8.67
C ASN A 281 25.17 -48.66 -8.44
N GLN A 282 25.28 -47.56 -9.18
CA GLN A 282 26.34 -46.56 -8.98
C GLN A 282 26.03 -45.66 -7.80
N ASP A 283 27.07 -45.03 -7.27
CA ASP A 283 26.97 -44.05 -6.18
C ASP A 283 26.95 -42.62 -6.76
N TYR A 284 26.03 -41.80 -6.26
CA TYR A 284 25.82 -40.41 -6.64
C TYR A 284 25.92 -39.53 -5.39
N ASN A 285 26.56 -38.37 -5.50
CA ASN A 285 26.71 -37.45 -4.36
C ASN A 285 25.49 -36.54 -4.20
N ILE A 286 25.18 -36.15 -2.96
CA ILE A 286 24.05 -35.24 -2.66
C ILE A 286 24.15 -33.91 -3.41
N ASP A 287 25.33 -33.31 -3.58
CA ASP A 287 25.51 -32.07 -4.35
C ASP A 287 25.18 -32.21 -5.84
N ASP A 288 25.65 -33.28 -6.48
CA ASP A 288 25.33 -33.62 -7.86
C ASP A 288 23.82 -33.85 -8.03
N LEU A 289 23.19 -34.58 -7.10
CA LEU A 289 21.75 -34.83 -7.12
C LEU A 289 20.91 -33.54 -6.94
N ILE A 290 21.30 -32.65 -6.03
CA ILE A 290 20.69 -31.31 -5.89
C ILE A 290 20.83 -30.53 -7.19
N SER A 291 22.04 -30.50 -7.76
CA SER A 291 22.32 -29.79 -9.01
C SER A 291 21.46 -30.30 -10.15
N ARG A 292 21.37 -31.62 -10.37
CA ARG A 292 20.56 -32.18 -11.46
C ARG A 292 19.06 -31.97 -11.24
N THR A 293 18.59 -32.08 -10.00
CA THR A 293 17.18 -31.83 -9.65
C THR A 293 16.79 -30.38 -9.92
N ALA A 294 17.68 -29.42 -9.62
CA ALA A 294 17.45 -28.01 -9.86
C ALA A 294 17.60 -27.64 -11.35
N LYS A 295 18.75 -27.97 -11.96
CA LYS A 295 19.17 -27.46 -13.27
C LYS A 295 18.55 -28.21 -14.44
N GLU A 296 18.33 -29.51 -14.29
CA GLU A 296 17.83 -30.38 -15.35
C GLU A 296 16.41 -30.87 -15.07
N SER A 297 15.90 -30.59 -13.86
CA SER A 297 14.64 -31.15 -13.37
C SER A 297 14.65 -32.69 -13.37
N ASP A 298 15.80 -33.31 -13.10
CA ASP A 298 15.98 -34.76 -13.17
C ASP A 298 15.06 -35.53 -12.22
N ASN A 299 14.28 -36.47 -12.76
CA ASN A 299 13.34 -37.29 -11.98
C ASN A 299 14.05 -38.28 -11.06
N VAL A 300 15.08 -38.98 -11.56
CA VAL A 300 15.83 -39.96 -10.77
C VAL A 300 16.64 -39.26 -9.69
N ALA A 301 17.25 -38.11 -10.00
CA ALA A 301 17.95 -37.34 -8.97
C ALA A 301 17.00 -36.91 -7.83
N SER A 302 15.79 -36.46 -8.19
CA SER A 302 14.74 -36.11 -7.22
C SER A 302 14.31 -37.31 -6.38
N ASN A 303 14.26 -38.51 -6.95
CA ASN A 303 13.88 -39.73 -6.26
C ASN A 303 14.96 -40.16 -5.27
N LEU A 304 16.23 -40.12 -5.66
CA LEU A 304 17.37 -40.39 -4.78
C LEU A 304 17.41 -39.41 -3.61
N LEU A 305 17.20 -38.12 -3.85
CA LEU A 305 17.07 -37.12 -2.78
C LEU A 305 15.85 -37.41 -1.89
N GLY A 306 14.69 -37.72 -2.49
CA GLY A 306 13.48 -38.09 -1.76
C GLY A 306 13.72 -39.25 -0.80
N TYR A 307 14.37 -40.30 -1.30
CA TYR A 307 14.60 -41.54 -0.59
C TYR A 307 15.64 -41.41 0.53
N TYR A 308 16.82 -40.84 0.23
CA TYR A 308 17.94 -40.83 1.16
C TYR A 308 18.07 -39.55 1.99
N ALA A 309 17.66 -38.41 1.44
CA ALA A 309 17.95 -37.09 2.00
C ALA A 309 16.70 -36.32 2.47
N ALA A 310 15.50 -36.74 2.04
CA ALA A 310 14.21 -36.23 2.47
C ALA A 310 13.34 -37.28 3.19
N ASP A 311 13.99 -38.26 3.81
CA ASP A 311 13.37 -39.25 4.71
C ASP A 311 12.16 -39.99 4.09
N LYS A 312 12.13 -40.20 2.77
CA LYS A 312 10.98 -40.77 2.02
C LYS A 312 9.66 -40.05 2.31
N PHE A 313 9.73 -38.74 2.48
CA PHE A 313 8.58 -37.89 2.77
C PHE A 313 7.80 -38.33 4.01
N ASP A 314 8.51 -38.64 5.10
CA ASP A 314 7.90 -39.10 6.34
C ASP A 314 7.00 -38.04 7.02
N LYS A 315 6.52 -38.36 8.23
CA LYS A 315 5.69 -37.44 9.02
C LYS A 315 6.39 -36.11 9.30
N ARG A 316 7.70 -36.11 9.55
CA ARG A 316 8.46 -34.88 9.86
C ARG A 316 8.61 -34.01 8.62
N PHE A 317 8.88 -34.62 7.46
CA PHE A 317 8.87 -33.93 6.18
C PHE A 317 7.55 -33.18 5.96
N TYR A 318 6.42 -33.88 6.11
CA TYR A 318 5.11 -33.25 5.92
C TYR A 318 4.80 -32.18 6.99
N GLN A 319 5.23 -32.34 8.23
CA GLN A 319 5.06 -31.32 9.26
C GLN A 319 5.78 -30.02 8.91
N GLU A 320 7.04 -30.09 8.49
CA GLU A 320 7.82 -28.90 8.12
C GLU A 320 7.29 -28.24 6.85
N THR A 321 7.05 -29.03 5.81
CA THR A 321 6.62 -28.48 4.52
C THR A 321 5.20 -27.91 4.58
N THR A 322 4.29 -28.52 5.36
CA THR A 322 2.94 -27.98 5.60
C THR A 322 2.98 -26.66 6.36
N ARG A 323 3.89 -26.52 7.34
CA ARG A 323 4.05 -25.27 8.10
C ARG A 323 4.43 -24.09 7.18
N ILE A 324 5.18 -24.37 6.13
CA ILE A 324 5.62 -23.36 5.14
C ILE A 324 4.55 -23.09 4.10
N ALA A 325 4.03 -24.15 3.47
CA ALA A 325 3.05 -24.03 2.39
C ALA A 325 1.64 -23.65 2.87
N GLY A 326 1.40 -23.64 4.19
CA GLY A 326 0.09 -23.36 4.81
C GLY A 326 -0.87 -24.54 4.78
N GLN A 327 -0.64 -25.54 3.93
CA GLN A 327 -1.40 -26.78 3.82
C GLN A 327 -0.53 -27.94 3.31
N LYS A 328 -1.02 -29.18 3.45
CA LYS A 328 -0.27 -30.37 3.03
C LYS A 328 -0.11 -30.38 1.50
N TRP A 329 1.13 -30.30 1.04
CA TRP A 329 1.51 -30.58 -0.35
C TRP A 329 1.83 -32.06 -0.49
N ASP A 330 0.89 -32.83 -0.98
CA ASP A 330 1.02 -34.28 -1.09
C ASP A 330 1.92 -34.68 -2.28
N MET A 331 2.98 -35.45 -2.00
CA MET A 331 4.01 -35.78 -3.00
C MET A 331 3.55 -36.81 -4.05
N VAL A 332 2.42 -37.50 -3.81
CA VAL A 332 1.83 -38.46 -4.76
C VAL A 332 0.91 -37.72 -5.73
N SER A 333 -0.06 -36.96 -5.20
CA SER A 333 -0.99 -36.20 -6.05
C SER A 333 -0.34 -35.00 -6.72
N ARG A 334 0.71 -34.42 -6.11
CA ARG A 334 1.47 -33.26 -6.59
C ARG A 334 0.62 -32.02 -6.87
N MET A 335 -0.54 -31.92 -6.21
CA MET A 335 -1.40 -30.76 -6.31
C MET A 335 -0.86 -29.62 -5.44
N ALA A 336 -0.71 -28.43 -6.02
CA ALA A 336 -0.32 -27.22 -5.29
C ALA A 336 -0.93 -25.97 -5.93
N SER A 337 -0.94 -24.89 -5.18
CA SER A 337 -1.27 -23.55 -5.67
C SER A 337 0.00 -22.74 -5.94
N ALA A 338 -0.14 -21.65 -6.71
CA ALA A 338 0.96 -20.72 -6.95
C ALA A 338 1.49 -20.13 -5.62
N GLU A 339 0.60 -19.81 -4.68
CA GLU A 339 0.97 -19.32 -3.35
C GLU A 339 1.78 -20.35 -2.54
N MET A 340 1.34 -21.62 -2.48
CA MET A 340 2.08 -22.68 -1.79
C MET A 340 3.53 -22.80 -2.30
N ALA A 341 3.67 -22.79 -3.63
CA ALA A 341 4.98 -22.90 -4.26
C ALA A 341 5.84 -21.64 -4.04
N GLY A 342 5.21 -20.46 -4.06
CA GLY A 342 5.88 -19.19 -3.74
C GLY A 342 6.40 -19.15 -2.31
N LEU A 343 5.60 -19.57 -1.34
CA LEU A 343 6.01 -19.67 0.08
C LEU A 343 7.16 -20.67 0.28
N MET A 344 7.13 -21.81 -0.44
CA MET A 344 8.23 -22.77 -0.41
C MET A 344 9.52 -22.19 -1.01
N MET A 345 9.41 -21.45 -2.11
CA MET A 345 10.55 -20.79 -2.74
C MET A 345 11.14 -19.67 -1.87
N GLU A 346 10.31 -18.91 -1.16
CA GLU A 346 10.73 -17.95 -0.13
C GLU A 346 11.49 -18.66 1.01
N ALA A 347 11.01 -19.82 1.48
CA ALA A 347 11.69 -20.57 2.51
C ALA A 347 13.08 -21.05 2.05
N ILE A 348 13.21 -21.52 0.80
CA ILE A 348 14.50 -21.87 0.19
C ILE A 348 15.41 -20.63 0.07
N TYR A 349 14.85 -19.48 -0.31
CA TYR A 349 15.58 -18.21 -0.34
C TYR A 349 16.20 -17.89 1.03
N HIS A 350 15.44 -18.03 2.11
CA HIS A 350 15.93 -17.76 3.47
C HIS A 350 16.92 -18.80 3.99
N GLN A 351 16.90 -20.05 3.50
CA GLN A 351 17.94 -21.02 3.81
C GLN A 351 19.30 -20.61 3.23
N ASN A 352 19.32 -19.82 2.15
CA ASN A 352 20.52 -19.26 1.52
C ASN A 352 21.65 -20.29 1.35
N GLY A 353 21.29 -21.48 0.87
CA GLY A 353 22.19 -22.63 0.75
C GLY A 353 22.45 -23.08 -0.68
N TYR A 354 23.10 -24.24 -0.81
CA TYR A 354 23.51 -24.84 -2.08
C TYR A 354 22.32 -25.11 -3.02
N VAL A 355 21.14 -25.40 -2.47
CA VAL A 355 19.90 -25.52 -3.27
C VAL A 355 19.56 -24.22 -4.00
N LEU A 356 19.59 -23.08 -3.30
CA LEU A 356 19.29 -21.77 -3.90
C LEU A 356 20.33 -21.40 -4.97
N GLU A 357 21.60 -21.69 -4.71
CA GLU A 357 22.68 -21.55 -5.69
C GLU A 357 22.40 -22.39 -6.95
N SER A 358 22.02 -23.65 -6.79
CA SER A 358 21.74 -24.56 -7.89
C SER A 358 20.52 -24.13 -8.71
N LEU A 359 19.48 -23.56 -8.08
CA LEU A 359 18.30 -23.01 -8.75
C LEU A 359 18.58 -21.72 -9.53
N SER A 360 19.76 -21.09 -9.33
CA SER A 360 20.12 -19.80 -9.94
C SER A 360 20.72 -19.89 -11.34
N THR A 361 20.94 -21.10 -11.86
CA THR A 361 21.51 -21.32 -13.20
C THR A 361 21.06 -22.67 -13.71
N THR A 362 20.04 -22.68 -14.55
CA THR A 362 19.36 -23.90 -14.99
C THR A 362 19.44 -24.06 -16.51
N ASN A 363 19.07 -25.24 -17.01
CA ASN A 363 18.95 -25.46 -18.46
C ASN A 363 17.68 -24.81 -19.05
N PHE A 364 16.98 -23.99 -18.28
CA PHE A 364 15.69 -23.39 -18.63
C PHE A 364 15.73 -21.87 -18.50
N ASP A 365 16.91 -21.28 -18.34
CA ASP A 365 17.11 -19.84 -18.14
C ASP A 365 16.73 -19.01 -19.39
N ASP A 366 16.63 -19.66 -20.57
CA ASP A 366 16.23 -19.07 -21.85
C ASP A 366 14.71 -19.12 -22.12
N GLN A 367 13.90 -19.47 -21.12
CA GLN A 367 12.44 -19.59 -21.24
C GLN A 367 11.70 -19.19 -19.95
N ARG A 368 10.37 -19.08 -20.02
CA ARG A 368 9.48 -18.75 -18.89
C ARG A 368 9.93 -17.51 -18.11
N ILE A 369 10.02 -17.54 -16.78
CA ILE A 369 10.28 -16.33 -15.97
C ILE A 369 11.65 -15.74 -16.28
N ALA A 370 12.69 -16.58 -16.41
CA ALA A 370 14.07 -16.11 -16.51
C ALA A 370 14.42 -15.46 -17.87
N ARG A 371 13.71 -15.85 -18.94
CA ARG A 371 14.10 -15.55 -20.33
C ARG A 371 14.55 -14.12 -20.61
N ASP A 372 13.72 -13.14 -20.24
CA ASP A 372 13.89 -11.73 -20.61
C ASP A 372 14.17 -10.83 -19.39
N ILE A 373 14.49 -11.42 -18.24
CA ILE A 373 14.80 -10.68 -17.00
C ILE A 373 16.32 -10.47 -16.92
N ASP A 374 16.75 -9.20 -16.86
CA ASP A 374 18.16 -8.78 -16.90
C ASP A 374 18.86 -8.81 -15.53
N VAL A 375 18.26 -9.46 -14.54
CA VAL A 375 18.84 -9.72 -13.21
C VAL A 375 18.87 -11.21 -12.94
N LYS A 376 19.64 -11.61 -11.92
CA LYS A 376 19.68 -13.00 -11.48
C LYS A 376 18.25 -13.49 -11.18
N VAL A 377 17.93 -14.70 -11.64
CA VAL A 377 16.68 -15.40 -11.34
C VAL A 377 17.04 -16.77 -10.79
N ALA A 378 16.54 -17.12 -9.61
CA ALA A 378 16.57 -18.49 -9.12
C ALA A 378 15.19 -19.09 -9.33
N HIS A 379 15.05 -20.18 -10.06
CA HIS A 379 13.71 -20.69 -10.42
C HIS A 379 13.62 -22.21 -10.55
N LYS A 380 12.39 -22.72 -10.45
CA LYS A 380 12.05 -24.12 -10.68
C LYS A 380 10.83 -24.23 -11.59
N ILE A 381 11.04 -24.81 -12.77
CA ILE A 381 9.96 -25.10 -13.71
C ILE A 381 9.12 -26.32 -13.31
N GLY A 382 7.88 -26.36 -13.77
CA GLY A 382 7.03 -27.54 -13.86
C GLY A 382 6.38 -27.64 -15.24
N ASP A 383 6.41 -28.82 -15.82
CA ASP A 383 5.85 -29.06 -17.15
C ASP A 383 5.23 -30.46 -17.21
N ALA A 384 3.94 -30.51 -17.53
CA ALA A 384 3.22 -31.76 -17.78
C ALA A 384 1.93 -31.48 -18.57
N TYR A 385 1.77 -32.14 -19.71
CA TYR A 385 0.57 -31.99 -20.55
C TYR A 385 0.33 -30.51 -20.94
N ASP A 386 -0.85 -29.97 -20.64
CA ASP A 386 -1.19 -28.57 -20.87
C ASP A 386 -0.73 -27.63 -19.73
N LEU A 387 -0.22 -28.19 -18.62
CA LEU A 387 0.19 -27.43 -17.44
C LEU A 387 1.66 -27.03 -17.54
N LYS A 388 1.89 -25.71 -17.49
CA LYS A 388 3.23 -25.10 -17.58
C LYS A 388 3.38 -24.10 -16.45
N HIS A 389 4.42 -24.26 -15.65
CA HIS A 389 4.60 -23.51 -14.42
C HIS A 389 6.05 -23.06 -14.30
N ASP A 390 6.25 -21.99 -13.55
CA ASP A 390 7.56 -21.55 -13.11
C ASP A 390 7.44 -20.78 -11.78
N VAL A 391 8.41 -20.97 -10.90
CA VAL A 391 8.42 -20.36 -9.57
C VAL A 391 9.81 -19.84 -9.28
N ALA A 392 9.92 -18.56 -8.97
CA ALA A 392 11.18 -17.86 -8.98
C ALA A 392 11.36 -16.90 -7.78
N ILE A 393 12.63 -16.69 -7.44
CA ILE A 393 13.13 -15.48 -6.79
C ILE A 393 13.77 -14.62 -7.88
N VAL A 394 13.27 -13.40 -8.06
CA VAL A 394 13.83 -12.41 -8.98
C VAL A 394 14.64 -11.40 -8.18
N TYR A 395 15.95 -11.31 -8.45
CA TYR A 395 16.87 -10.45 -7.72
C TYR A 395 16.92 -9.03 -8.29
N ALA A 396 15.75 -8.39 -8.40
CA ALA A 396 15.65 -6.96 -8.64
C ALA A 396 16.29 -6.16 -7.48
N LYS A 397 16.31 -4.82 -7.58
CA LYS A 397 16.83 -3.97 -6.48
C LYS A 397 16.17 -4.31 -5.14
N GLU A 398 14.87 -4.59 -5.15
CA GLU A 398 14.16 -5.25 -4.07
C GLU A 398 13.73 -6.64 -4.53
N PRO A 399 14.36 -7.72 -4.01
CA PRO A 399 14.01 -9.07 -4.41
C PRO A 399 12.54 -9.42 -4.16
N PHE A 400 11.96 -10.21 -5.05
CA PHE A 400 10.58 -10.67 -4.92
C PHE A 400 10.42 -12.12 -5.37
N VAL A 401 9.41 -12.79 -4.81
CA VAL A 401 8.92 -14.09 -5.26
C VAL A 401 7.95 -13.88 -6.40
N LEU A 402 8.05 -14.69 -7.45
CA LEU A 402 7.07 -14.77 -8.52
C LEU A 402 6.76 -16.24 -8.82
N SER A 403 5.52 -16.64 -8.59
CA SER A 403 5.04 -17.99 -8.86
C SER A 403 3.91 -17.92 -9.88
N ILE A 404 4.09 -18.58 -11.03
CA ILE A 404 3.14 -18.57 -12.14
C ILE A 404 2.78 -20.01 -12.47
N PHE A 405 1.50 -20.34 -12.29
CA PHE A 405 0.91 -21.61 -12.65
C PHE A 405 -0.09 -21.38 -13.79
N THR A 406 0.07 -22.12 -14.88
CA THR A 406 -0.82 -22.00 -16.04
C THR A 406 -1.33 -23.35 -16.53
N ASP A 407 -2.51 -23.31 -17.15
CA ASP A 407 -3.19 -24.41 -17.81
C ASP A 407 -3.57 -23.99 -19.24
N GLN A 408 -3.20 -24.77 -20.25
CA GLN A 408 -3.43 -24.46 -21.67
C GLN A 408 -2.81 -23.13 -22.13
N MET A 409 -1.70 -22.71 -21.51
CA MET A 409 -0.90 -21.56 -21.94
C MET A 409 0.44 -22.03 -22.51
N THR A 410 1.28 -21.08 -22.96
CA THR A 410 2.62 -21.31 -23.52
C THR A 410 3.73 -20.81 -22.58
N TYR A 411 4.99 -21.11 -22.90
CA TYR A 411 6.13 -20.52 -22.16
C TYR A 411 6.22 -19.00 -22.38
N ASP A 412 5.85 -18.53 -23.57
CA ASP A 412 5.84 -17.10 -23.90
C ASP A 412 4.84 -16.33 -23.07
N ASP A 413 3.68 -16.93 -22.76
CA ASP A 413 2.69 -16.33 -21.86
C ASP A 413 3.27 -16.14 -20.45
N ILE A 414 4.01 -17.13 -19.94
CA ILE A 414 4.70 -17.05 -18.65
C ILE A 414 5.76 -15.94 -18.68
N SER A 415 6.58 -15.89 -19.73
CA SER A 415 7.58 -14.83 -19.91
C SER A 415 6.94 -13.45 -19.97
N GLN A 416 5.80 -13.29 -20.67
CA GLN A 416 5.11 -12.01 -20.76
C GLN A 416 4.54 -11.56 -19.40
N ILE A 417 3.95 -12.47 -18.62
CA ILE A 417 3.49 -12.16 -17.26
C ILE A 417 4.67 -11.73 -16.40
N ALA A 418 5.77 -12.47 -16.45
CA ALA A 418 6.98 -12.17 -15.69
C ALA A 418 7.57 -10.81 -16.05
N ASN A 419 7.63 -10.48 -17.35
CA ASN A 419 8.14 -9.20 -17.85
C ASN A 419 7.29 -8.01 -17.40
N ASP A 420 5.97 -8.15 -17.38
CA ASP A 420 5.07 -7.08 -16.94
C ASP A 420 5.20 -6.85 -15.42
N VAL A 421 5.25 -7.93 -14.62
CA VAL A 421 5.48 -7.83 -13.16
C VAL A 421 6.86 -7.23 -12.86
N TYR A 422 7.89 -7.74 -13.52
CA TYR A 422 9.26 -7.26 -13.38
C TYR A 422 9.38 -5.79 -13.80
N GLY A 423 8.72 -5.38 -14.89
CA GLY A 423 8.71 -3.99 -15.36
C GLY A 423 8.17 -2.99 -14.33
N ILE A 424 7.28 -3.42 -13.44
CA ILE A 424 6.78 -2.62 -12.32
C ILE A 424 7.78 -2.64 -11.14
N LEU A 425 8.28 -3.82 -10.76
CA LEU A 425 9.06 -4.01 -9.54
C LEU A 425 10.57 -3.78 -9.66
N LYS A 426 11.10 -3.66 -10.88
CA LYS A 426 12.54 -3.43 -11.12
C LYS A 426 13.08 -2.11 -10.58
#